data_AF-A0A1Y2BVT9-F1
#
_entry.id   AF-A0A1Y2BVT9-F1
#
_cell.length_a   1.000
_cell.length_b   1.000
_cell.length_c   1.000
_cell.angle_alpha   90.00
_cell.angle_beta   90.00
_cell.angle_gamma   90.00
#
_symmetry.space_group_name_H-M   'P 1'
#
loop_
_entity.id
_entity.type
_entity.pdbx_description
1 polymer ?
#
loop_
_entity_poly.entity_id
_entity_poly.type
_entity_poly.pdbx_seq_one_letter_code
_entity_poly.pdbx_strand_id
1 'polypeptide(L)'
;MGMITPTHVWFATQPPYPPDYSGAGVDSRLDIIVGMIYPAPYAEPQSDPNLISLNAQWKALYTQDPMKYQVDHFTWTNAGSYDCVGTLLSGFDQLLRKNPGFSVGMLAARRLQDRLSFETFRNTGFNGTLLNPVVLDDHGDIAANTMFTSLNETFWINGGSQPSFAEINKQTAP
;
A
#
# COMPACT_ATOMS: atom_id res chain seq x y z
N MET A 1 3.16 -32.14 -12.60
CA MET A 1 2.10 -31.16 -12.94
C MET A 1 0.77 -31.58 -12.29
N GLY A 2 0.59 -31.40 -10.98
CA GLY A 2 -0.63 -31.87 -10.29
C GLY A 2 -1.10 -30.99 -9.13
N MET A 3 -0.58 -29.77 -9.03
CA MET A 3 -0.87 -28.87 -7.92
C MET A 3 -1.88 -27.75 -8.31
N ILE A 4 -2.21 -27.65 -9.59
CA ILE A 4 -3.24 -26.73 -10.12
C ILE A 4 -4.46 -27.60 -10.41
N THR A 5 -5.35 -27.69 -9.43
CA THR A 5 -6.52 -28.59 -9.44
C THR A 5 -7.65 -27.97 -8.61
N PRO A 6 -8.91 -28.36 -8.79
CA PRO A 6 -10.03 -27.87 -7.96
C PRO A 6 -9.89 -28.13 -6.45
N THR A 7 -9.00 -29.03 -6.02
CA THR A 7 -8.78 -29.37 -4.61
C THR A 7 -7.64 -28.58 -3.95
N HIS A 8 -7.01 -27.66 -4.67
CA HIS A 8 -5.90 -26.86 -4.16
C HIS A 8 -6.20 -25.37 -4.36
N VAL A 9 -5.92 -24.57 -3.33
CA VAL A 9 -6.03 -23.11 -3.38
C VAL A 9 -4.63 -22.52 -3.22
N TRP A 10 -4.31 -21.57 -4.09
CA TRP A 10 -3.03 -20.88 -4.07
C TRP A 10 -3.19 -19.47 -3.53
N PHE A 11 -2.31 -19.08 -2.62
CA PHE A 11 -2.15 -17.69 -2.21
C PHE A 11 -0.84 -17.17 -2.80
N ALA A 12 -0.89 -16.02 -3.45
CA ALA A 12 0.29 -15.36 -3.98
C ALA A 12 0.28 -13.89 -3.60
N THR A 13 1.44 -13.31 -3.27
CA THR A 13 1.61 -11.87 -3.03
C THR A 13 2.17 -11.14 -4.25
N GLN A 14 2.64 -11.89 -5.25
CA GLN A 14 3.06 -11.42 -6.57
C GLN A 14 2.59 -12.46 -7.59
N PRO A 15 1.29 -12.50 -7.88
CA PRO A 15 0.75 -13.41 -8.87
C PRO A 15 1.44 -13.20 -10.23
N PRO A 16 1.64 -14.25 -11.03
CA PRO A 16 2.44 -14.22 -12.26
C PRO A 16 1.69 -13.58 -13.45
N TYR A 17 0.93 -12.51 -13.19
CA TYR A 17 0.46 -11.60 -14.23
C TYR A 17 1.36 -10.36 -14.26
N PRO A 18 1.77 -9.88 -15.44
CA PRO A 18 2.45 -8.60 -15.56
C PRO A 18 1.60 -7.47 -14.93
N PRO A 19 2.18 -6.50 -14.20
CA PRO A 19 1.48 -5.31 -13.71
C PRO A 19 0.77 -4.51 -14.82
N ASP A 20 1.20 -4.71 -16.06
CA ASP A 20 0.75 -4.11 -17.31
C ASP A 20 -0.05 -5.08 -18.20
N TYR A 21 -0.53 -6.22 -17.67
CA TYR A 21 -1.35 -7.15 -18.44
C TYR A 21 -2.71 -6.55 -18.75
N SER A 22 -2.89 -6.07 -19.98
CA SER A 22 -4.07 -5.36 -20.46
C SER A 22 -5.33 -6.23 -20.62
N GLY A 23 -5.30 -7.50 -20.20
CA GLY A 23 -6.42 -8.43 -20.32
C GLY A 23 -6.78 -8.83 -21.75
N ALA A 24 -6.01 -8.40 -22.75
CA ALA A 24 -6.32 -8.64 -24.17
C ALA A 24 -5.66 -9.93 -24.69
N GLY A 25 -6.44 -11.01 -24.81
CA GLY A 25 -6.08 -12.23 -25.52
C GLY A 25 -6.28 -13.52 -24.73
N VAL A 26 -6.22 -14.66 -25.43
CA VAL A 26 -6.23 -15.99 -24.80
C VAL A 26 -4.80 -16.34 -24.42
N ASP A 27 -4.44 -16.20 -23.14
CA ASP A 27 -3.15 -16.68 -22.61
C ASP A 27 -3.40 -17.92 -21.75
N SER A 28 -2.89 -19.07 -22.20
CA SER A 28 -3.10 -20.36 -21.53
C SER A 28 -2.45 -20.46 -20.14
N ARG A 29 -1.56 -19.52 -19.78
CA ARG A 29 -1.04 -19.40 -18.41
C ARG A 29 -2.09 -18.86 -17.44
N LEU A 30 -3.17 -18.26 -17.94
CA LEU A 30 -4.21 -17.69 -17.09
C LEU A 30 -5.13 -18.74 -16.50
N ASP A 31 -5.40 -19.82 -17.24
CA ASP A 31 -6.16 -20.97 -16.74
C ASP A 31 -5.47 -21.64 -15.54
N ILE A 32 -4.15 -21.47 -15.43
CA ILE A 32 -3.35 -22.00 -14.33
C ILE A 32 -3.57 -21.22 -13.02
N ILE A 33 -3.97 -19.95 -13.11
CA ILE A 33 -4.08 -19.04 -11.95
C ILE A 33 -5.53 -18.73 -11.57
N VAL A 34 -6.52 -19.30 -12.28
CA VAL A 34 -7.93 -19.24 -11.86
C VAL A 34 -8.08 -19.86 -10.46
N GLY A 35 -8.78 -19.16 -9.57
CA GLY A 35 -8.96 -19.53 -8.17
C GLY A 35 -7.81 -19.09 -7.26
N MET A 36 -6.69 -18.57 -7.79
CA MET A 36 -5.61 -18.02 -6.98
C MET A 36 -6.11 -16.80 -6.19
N ILE A 37 -5.81 -16.78 -4.90
CA ILE A 37 -6.14 -15.69 -3.99
C ILE A 37 -4.95 -14.73 -3.89
N TYR A 38 -5.24 -13.45 -4.10
CA TYR A 38 -4.29 -12.36 -3.96
C TYR A 38 -4.73 -11.45 -2.81
N PRO A 39 -4.02 -11.46 -1.66
CA PRO A 39 -4.22 -10.46 -0.63
C PRO A 39 -3.56 -9.14 -1.06
N ALA A 40 -4.32 -8.07 -1.11
CA ALA A 40 -3.85 -6.73 -1.43
C ALA A 40 -4.26 -5.74 -0.33
N PRO A 41 -3.44 -4.73 -0.02
CA PRO A 41 -3.92 -3.64 0.82
C PRO A 41 -5.06 -2.90 0.12
N TYR A 42 -6.06 -2.49 0.89
CA TYR A 42 -7.09 -1.58 0.44
C TYR A 42 -6.44 -0.21 0.23
N ALA A 43 -6.31 0.20 -1.02
CA ALA A 43 -5.84 1.53 -1.37
C ALA A 43 -7.00 2.54 -1.31
N GLU A 44 -6.66 3.80 -1.06
CA GLU A 44 -7.61 4.90 -1.25
C GLU A 44 -8.31 4.84 -2.62
N PRO A 45 -9.58 5.27 -2.72
CA PRO A 45 -10.30 5.29 -3.98
C PRO A 45 -9.51 6.04 -5.06
N GLN A 46 -9.54 5.56 -6.31
CA GLN A 46 -8.91 6.25 -7.45
C GLN A 46 -9.51 7.66 -7.70
N SER A 47 -10.65 7.97 -7.10
CA SER A 47 -11.26 9.29 -7.09
C SER A 47 -10.71 10.24 -6.02
N ASP A 48 -9.84 9.78 -5.11
CA ASP A 48 -9.24 10.64 -4.10
C ASP A 48 -8.34 11.70 -4.76
N PRO A 49 -8.54 13.00 -4.46
CA PRO A 49 -7.82 14.08 -5.12
C PRO A 49 -6.31 14.07 -4.81
N ASN A 50 -5.89 13.59 -3.64
CA ASN A 50 -4.46 13.48 -3.30
C ASN A 50 -3.82 12.36 -4.12
N LEU A 51 -4.47 11.20 -4.21
CA LEU A 51 -4.01 10.08 -5.03
C LEU A 51 -3.91 10.47 -6.52
N ILE A 52 -4.90 11.19 -7.04
CA ILE A 52 -4.88 11.73 -8.42
C ILE A 52 -3.67 12.66 -8.61
N SER A 53 -3.46 13.60 -7.69
CA SER A 53 -2.33 14.55 -7.76
C SER A 53 -0.98 13.85 -7.72
N LEU A 54 -0.82 12.85 -6.86
CA LEU A 54 0.42 12.08 -6.73
C LEU A 54 0.69 11.21 -7.94
N ASN A 55 -0.33 10.55 -8.49
CA ASN A 55 -0.22 9.82 -9.75
C ASN A 55 0.21 10.73 -10.90
N ALA A 56 -0.35 11.94 -10.99
CA ALA A 56 0.04 12.91 -12.01
C ALA A 56 1.50 13.34 -11.86
N GLN A 57 1.96 13.61 -10.63
CA GLN A 57 3.36 13.95 -10.35
C GLN A 57 4.30 12.79 -10.65
N TRP A 58 3.95 11.57 -10.23
CA TRP A 58 4.73 10.37 -10.52
C TRP A 58 4.86 10.14 -12.02
N LYS A 59 3.75 10.26 -12.76
CA LYS A 59 3.75 10.14 -14.22
C LYS A 59 4.67 11.17 -14.87
N ALA A 60 4.64 12.41 -14.39
CA ALA A 60 5.54 13.46 -14.89
C ALA A 60 7.02 13.12 -14.63
N LEU A 61 7.37 12.60 -13.45
CA LEU A 61 8.71 12.14 -13.12
C LEU A 61 9.15 10.96 -13.99
N TYR A 62 8.28 9.96 -14.16
CA TYR A 62 8.51 8.83 -15.04
C TYR A 62 8.78 9.28 -16.48
N THR A 63 7.99 10.21 -17.02
CA THR A 63 8.21 10.73 -18.38
C THR A 63 9.55 11.45 -18.54
N GLN A 64 10.10 12.03 -17.47
CA GLN A 64 11.42 12.68 -17.51
C GLN A 64 12.57 11.67 -17.48
N ASP A 65 12.45 10.58 -16.72
CA ASP A 65 13.49 9.56 -16.57
C ASP A 65 12.90 8.14 -16.36
N PRO A 66 12.42 7.48 -17.44
CA PRO A 66 11.76 6.17 -17.33
C PRO A 66 12.66 5.09 -16.75
N MET A 67 13.98 5.16 -17.00
CA MET A 67 14.95 4.17 -16.52
C MET A 67 15.14 4.26 -15.01
N LYS A 68 15.00 5.45 -14.43
CA LYS A 68 15.06 5.64 -12.97
C LYS A 68 13.79 5.20 -12.27
N TYR A 69 12.61 5.56 -12.77
CA TYR A 69 11.34 5.33 -12.07
C TYR A 69 10.68 3.98 -12.40
N GLN A 70 11.05 3.34 -13.53
CA GLN A 70 10.72 1.97 -13.97
C GLN A 70 9.23 1.63 -14.17
N VAL A 71 8.33 2.23 -13.40
CA VAL A 71 6.88 2.09 -13.48
C VAL A 71 6.25 3.47 -13.66
N ASP A 72 5.22 3.54 -14.49
CA ASP A 72 4.60 4.80 -14.90
C ASP A 72 3.41 5.22 -14.03
N HIS A 73 3.12 4.45 -12.99
CA HIS A 73 2.04 4.66 -12.04
C HIS A 73 2.55 4.53 -10.61
N PHE A 74 1.83 5.14 -9.67
CA PHE A 74 2.18 5.11 -8.26
C PHE A 74 1.79 3.75 -7.66
N THR A 75 2.74 3.05 -7.04
CA THR A 75 2.54 1.71 -6.48
C THR A 75 2.65 1.73 -4.96
N TRP A 76 2.19 0.66 -4.30
CA TRP A 76 2.36 0.49 -2.85
C TRP A 76 3.81 0.61 -2.39
N THR A 77 4.76 0.07 -3.16
CA THR A 77 6.20 0.14 -2.85
C THR A 77 6.70 1.59 -2.77
N ASN A 78 6.26 2.43 -3.70
CA ASN A 78 6.73 3.82 -3.80
C ASN A 78 5.95 4.73 -2.84
N ALA A 79 4.64 4.47 -2.70
CA ALA A 79 3.76 5.08 -1.71
C ALA A 79 4.23 4.85 -0.28
N GLY A 80 4.63 3.63 0.06
CA GLY A 80 5.07 3.29 1.42
C GLY A 80 6.25 4.13 1.89
N SER A 81 7.16 4.51 0.98
CA SER A 81 8.28 5.40 1.32
C SER A 81 7.82 6.83 1.62
N TYR A 82 6.88 7.36 0.84
CA TYR A 82 6.28 8.67 1.08
C TYR A 82 5.53 8.68 2.41
N ASP A 83 4.67 7.68 2.63
CA ASP A 83 3.84 7.58 3.83
C ASP A 83 4.68 7.40 5.10
N CYS A 84 5.79 6.66 5.00
CA CYS A 84 6.76 6.51 6.08
C CYS A 84 7.38 7.85 6.49
N VAL A 85 7.88 8.64 5.53
CA VAL A 85 8.48 9.95 5.84
C VAL A 85 7.42 10.91 6.39
N GLY A 86 6.21 10.92 5.82
CA GLY A 86 5.11 11.76 6.30
C GLY A 86 4.70 11.43 7.74
N THR A 87 4.60 10.14 8.07
CA THR A 87 4.31 9.65 9.42
C THR A 87 5.43 10.04 10.39
N LEU A 88 6.70 9.87 9.98
CA LEU A 88 7.86 10.23 10.81
C LEU A 88 7.87 11.73 11.15
N LEU A 89 7.69 12.59 10.13
CA LEU A 89 7.66 14.05 10.32
C LEU A 89 6.49 14.48 11.21
N SER A 90 5.31 13.88 11.00
CA SER A 90 4.12 14.18 11.80
C SER A 90 4.29 13.73 13.25
N GLY A 91 4.93 12.59 13.50
CA GLY A 91 5.28 12.15 14.86
C GLY A 91 6.30 13.06 15.55
N PHE A 92 7.30 13.57 14.81
CA PHE A 92 8.22 14.58 15.35
C PHE A 92 7.51 15.88 15.71
N ASP A 93 6.66 16.41 14.83
CA ASP A 93 5.87 17.61 15.12
C ASP A 93 4.97 17.41 16.35
N GLN A 94 4.28 16.27 16.42
CA GLN A 94 3.45 15.93 17.57
C GLN A 94 4.26 15.84 18.88
N LEU A 95 5.44 15.22 18.86
CA LEU A 95 6.33 15.13 20.02
C LEU A 95 6.76 16.51 20.52
N LEU A 96 7.17 17.39 19.61
CA LEU A 96 7.60 18.75 19.93
C LEU A 96 6.45 19.59 20.49
N ARG A 97 5.26 19.52 19.89
CA ARG A 97 4.07 20.25 20.37
C ARG A 97 3.62 19.83 21.76
N LYS A 98 3.70 18.53 22.07
CA LYS A 98 3.35 18.00 23.40
C LYS A 98 4.38 18.35 24.47
N ASN A 99 5.61 18.74 24.10
CA ASN A 99 6.72 18.96 25.02
C ASN A 99 7.42 20.30 24.70
N PRO A 100 6.94 21.44 25.23
CA PRO A 100 7.48 22.77 24.90
C PRO A 100 8.97 22.98 25.21
N GLY A 101 9.57 22.15 26.06
CA GLY A 101 11.01 22.16 26.34
C GLY A 101 11.87 21.45 25.29
N PHE A 102 11.26 20.72 24.37
CA PHE A 102 11.95 20.04 23.27
C PHE A 102 12.11 20.96 22.07
N SER A 103 13.16 20.73 21.28
CA SER A 103 13.41 21.51 20.07
C SER A 103 13.85 20.63 18.91
N VAL A 104 13.71 21.16 17.69
CA VAL A 104 14.22 20.51 16.46
C VAL A 104 15.71 20.22 16.57
N GLY A 105 16.48 21.10 17.21
CA GLY A 105 17.91 20.88 17.45
C GLY A 105 18.20 19.65 18.32
N MET A 106 17.33 19.33 19.28
CA MET A 106 17.46 18.12 20.09
C MET A 106 17.15 16.84 19.29
N LEU A 107 16.17 16.88 18.37
CA LEU A 107 15.91 15.77 17.43
C LEU A 107 17.13 15.54 16.53
N ALA A 108 17.64 16.61 15.91
CA ALA A 108 18.80 16.54 15.01
C ALA A 108 20.07 16.05 15.72
N ALA A 109 20.29 16.48 16.96
CA ALA A 109 21.40 16.05 17.80
C ALA A 109 21.18 14.68 18.46
N ARG A 110 20.10 13.97 18.12
CA ARG A 110 19.71 12.67 18.68
C ARG A 110 19.68 12.64 20.22
N ARG A 111 19.05 13.65 20.83
CA ARG A 111 18.89 13.76 22.29
C ARG A 111 17.52 13.34 22.83
N LEU A 112 16.59 12.90 21.97
CA LEU A 112 15.20 12.57 22.32
C LEU A 112 14.83 11.12 21.96
N GLN A 113 15.81 10.25 21.76
CA GLN A 113 15.65 8.92 21.17
C GLN A 113 14.86 7.99 22.08
N ASP A 114 14.99 8.20 23.40
CA ASP A 114 14.18 7.55 24.43
C ASP A 114 12.69 7.93 24.34
N ARG A 115 12.33 8.97 23.57
CA ARG A 115 10.96 9.44 23.34
C ARG A 115 10.42 9.05 21.96
N LEU A 116 11.22 8.40 21.11
CA LEU A 116 10.85 7.99 19.76
C LEU A 116 10.40 6.51 19.73
N SER A 117 9.35 6.17 20.49
CA SER A 117 8.72 4.85 20.42
C SER A 117 7.66 4.79 19.31
N PHE A 118 7.23 3.58 18.91
CA PHE A 118 6.15 3.44 17.93
C PHE A 118 4.85 4.13 18.37
N GLU A 119 4.59 4.19 19.69
CA GLU A 119 3.46 4.92 20.26
C GLU A 119 3.45 6.42 19.90
N THR A 120 4.64 7.03 19.77
CA THR A 120 4.79 8.41 19.29
C THR A 120 4.34 8.56 17.83
N PHE A 121 4.43 7.49 17.04
CA PHE A 121 4.10 7.46 15.61
C PHE A 121 2.77 6.77 15.29
N ARG A 122 2.07 6.25 16.29
CA ARG A 122 0.89 5.41 16.10
C ARG A 122 -0.30 6.15 15.51
N ASN A 123 -0.56 7.35 16.02
CA ASN A 123 -1.72 8.18 15.69
C ASN A 123 -1.26 9.62 15.46
N THR A 124 -0.46 9.81 14.41
CA THR A 124 0.13 11.12 14.08
C THR A 124 -0.87 12.07 13.42
N GLY A 125 -2.00 11.54 12.92
CA GLY A 125 -2.97 12.28 12.11
C GLY A 125 -2.49 12.53 10.68
N PHE A 126 -1.42 11.87 10.26
CA PHE A 126 -0.94 11.94 8.89
C PHE A 126 -1.88 11.17 7.95
N ASN A 127 -2.35 11.86 6.91
CA ASN A 127 -3.12 11.26 5.84
C ASN A 127 -2.15 10.90 4.71
N GLY A 128 -1.97 9.60 4.50
CA GLY A 128 -1.06 9.06 3.52
C GLY A 128 -1.67 9.02 2.14
N THR A 129 -0.91 8.41 1.24
CA THR A 129 -1.20 8.36 -0.19
C THR A 129 -2.13 7.22 -0.54
N LEU A 130 -1.93 6.05 0.08
CA LEU A 130 -2.75 4.87 -0.08
C LEU A 130 -3.49 4.48 1.20
N LEU A 131 -3.19 5.17 2.31
CA LEU A 131 -3.83 4.97 3.61
C LEU A 131 -4.20 6.33 4.20
N ASN A 132 -5.50 6.59 4.34
CA ASN A 132 -6.01 7.83 4.91
C ASN A 132 -7.02 7.52 6.04
N PRO A 133 -6.62 7.60 7.33
CA PRO A 133 -5.29 7.98 7.85
C PRO A 133 -4.26 6.84 7.84
N VAL A 134 -2.97 7.19 7.95
CA VAL A 134 -1.91 6.23 8.29
C VAL A 134 -1.92 5.99 9.80
N VAL A 135 -2.10 4.72 10.19
CA VAL A 135 -2.20 4.30 11.60
C VAL A 135 -1.29 3.10 11.83
N LEU A 136 -0.63 3.05 12.99
CA LEU A 136 0.06 1.84 13.47
C LEU A 136 -0.82 1.08 14.48
N ASP A 137 -0.75 -0.24 14.46
CA ASP A 137 -1.41 -1.09 15.46
C ASP A 137 -0.62 -1.16 16.78
N ASP A 138 -1.09 -1.97 17.74
CA ASP A 138 -0.45 -2.16 19.06
C ASP A 138 0.96 -2.79 18.98
N HIS A 139 1.39 -3.26 17.80
CA HIS A 139 2.71 -3.83 17.56
C HIS A 139 3.62 -2.90 16.76
N GLY A 140 3.12 -1.73 16.34
CA GLY A 140 3.85 -0.79 15.49
C GLY A 140 3.79 -1.14 14.00
N ASP A 141 2.94 -2.09 13.59
CA ASP A 141 2.73 -2.42 12.19
C ASP A 141 1.70 -1.48 11.57
N ILE A 142 1.82 -1.22 10.27
CA ILE A 142 0.82 -0.44 9.53
C ILE A 142 -0.52 -1.18 9.56
N ALA A 143 -1.55 -0.50 10.06
CA ALA A 143 -2.92 -0.98 10.13
C ALA A 143 -3.65 -0.82 8.78
N ALA A 144 -3.12 -1.44 7.74
CA ALA A 144 -3.72 -1.45 6.41
C ALA A 144 -4.82 -2.51 6.31
N ASN A 145 -6.02 -2.09 5.90
CA ASN A 145 -7.08 -3.03 5.56
C ASN A 145 -6.60 -3.91 4.40
N THR A 146 -6.89 -5.20 4.46
CA THR A 146 -6.48 -6.16 3.42
C THR A 146 -7.73 -6.70 2.74
N MET A 147 -7.78 -6.58 1.42
CA MET A 147 -8.78 -7.22 0.59
C MET A 147 -8.22 -8.50 -0.03
N PHE A 148 -9.09 -9.50 -0.16
CA PHE A 148 -8.78 -10.75 -0.83
C PHE A 148 -9.56 -10.80 -2.14
N THR A 149 -8.85 -10.86 -3.25
CA THR A 149 -9.42 -11.08 -4.58
C THR A 149 -9.06 -12.49 -5.05
N SER A 150 -9.92 -13.09 -5.87
CA SER A 150 -9.67 -14.42 -6.44
C SER A 150 -9.89 -14.39 -7.93
N LEU A 151 -8.84 -14.65 -8.69
CA LEU A 151 -8.87 -14.63 -10.16
C LEU A 151 -9.93 -15.59 -10.69
N ASN A 152 -10.84 -15.08 -11.49
CA ASN A 152 -11.95 -15.78 -12.11
C ASN A 152 -12.28 -15.11 -13.44
N GLU A 153 -13.25 -15.66 -14.16
CA GLU A 153 -13.61 -15.19 -15.49
C GLU A 153 -14.04 -13.70 -15.55
N THR A 154 -14.55 -13.14 -14.45
CA THR A 154 -14.99 -11.74 -14.41
C THR A 154 -13.83 -10.75 -14.41
N PHE A 155 -12.62 -11.18 -14.03
CA PHE A 155 -11.42 -10.34 -14.13
C PHE A 155 -11.21 -9.85 -15.57
N TRP A 156 -11.41 -10.75 -16.54
CA TRP A 156 -11.24 -10.47 -17.96
C TRP A 156 -12.36 -9.57 -18.50
N ILE A 157 -13.60 -9.87 -18.10
CA ILE A 157 -14.80 -9.12 -18.53
C ILE A 157 -14.71 -7.66 -18.06
N ASN A 158 -14.12 -7.44 -16.88
CA ASN A 158 -14.04 -6.12 -16.25
C ASN A 158 -12.68 -5.44 -16.42
N GLY A 159 -11.93 -5.78 -17.48
CA GLY A 159 -10.70 -5.07 -17.86
C GLY A 159 -9.58 -5.14 -16.81
N GLY A 160 -9.41 -6.30 -16.17
CA GLY A 160 -8.36 -6.52 -15.17
C GLY A 160 -8.75 -6.10 -13.75
N SER A 161 -10.05 -5.98 -13.47
CA SER A 161 -10.55 -5.66 -12.12
C SER A 161 -11.42 -6.79 -11.56
N GLN A 162 -11.34 -6.97 -10.24
CA GLN A 162 -12.16 -7.94 -9.53
C GLN A 162 -12.67 -7.38 -8.20
N PRO A 163 -13.93 -7.67 -7.84
CA PRO A 163 -14.40 -7.40 -6.50
C PRO A 163 -13.63 -8.25 -5.49
N SER A 164 -13.41 -7.70 -4.31
CA SER A 164 -12.99 -8.47 -3.13
C SER A 164 -14.08 -9.48 -2.79
N PHE A 165 -13.70 -10.68 -2.37
CA PHE A 165 -14.64 -11.66 -1.81
C PHE A 165 -14.55 -11.73 -0.28
N ALA A 166 -13.49 -11.21 0.30
CA ALA A 166 -13.29 -11.08 1.73
C ALA A 166 -12.39 -9.88 2.04
N GLU A 167 -12.51 -9.35 3.25
CA GLU A 167 -11.74 -8.21 3.73
C GLU A 167 -11.40 -8.39 5.20
N ILE A 168 -10.21 -7.94 5.59
CA ILE A 168 -9.78 -7.82 6.99
C ILE A 168 -9.53 -6.35 7.26
N ASN A 169 -10.29 -5.78 8.19
CA ASN A 169 -10.09 -4.42 8.64
C ASN A 169 -9.08 -4.41 9.80
N LYS A 170 -7.81 -4.08 9.52
CA LYS A 170 -6.76 -4.03 10.54
C LYS A 170 -6.89 -2.85 11.50
N GLN A 171 -7.69 -1.84 11.16
CA GLN A 171 -7.92 -0.70 12.06
C GLN A 171 -8.88 -1.04 13.21
N THR A 172 -9.67 -2.11 13.06
CA THR A 172 -10.72 -2.51 14.02
C THR A 172 -10.65 -4.00 14.41
N ALA A 173 -9.76 -4.78 13.78
CA ALA A 173 -9.52 -6.16 14.16
C ALA A 173 -8.88 -6.22 15.57
N PRO A 174 -9.36 -7.12 16.44
CA PRO A 174 -8.85 -7.29 17.79
C PRO A 174 -7.43 -7.87 17.83
#